data_AF-A0A7I9Y5S1-F1
#
_entry.id   AF-A0A7I9Y5S1-F1
#
_cell.length_a   1.000
_cell.length_b   1.000
_cell.length_c   1.000
_cell.angle_alpha   90.00
_cell.angle_beta   90.00
_cell.angle_gamma   90.00
#
_symmetry.space_group_name_H-M   'P 1'
#
loop_
_entity.id
_entity.type
_entity.pdbx_description
1 polymer ?
#
loop_
_entity_poly.entity_id
_entity_poly.type
_entity_poly.pdbx_seq_one_letter_code
_entity_poly.pdbx_strand_id
1 'polypeptide(L)'
;MSESSIVRRASYGPSSPEVGVRGATTRTRITEVSLELFGRLGYFDTSVDAIAKAAGVSRATFYQYFQGKDEIFLELLNECGGALFRVARRIGPLGPDEIGFDNLNWWLGEWSWVFEKYSTMFIQWTAIASSDTKVRPEITRFVRSYNHRVAERLAASGIRGIDPDVAAMVMTALVHRVNLFVHTGRAYGRSAKDAVGTLSVFLQLALFPETPPQVLASLPLHASADPVNDVDAIVAPPAPNIDGLSITDRTAGLSKRAINTVSALADAGAAQFRARGYRSTSVDDIVEAADVARGTFYKYFSDKQDLLAAVGTEIYEAGKTFAARIADVDPLDEEPALRNWLATYVEFYDRYSGCIDAWAEGTTDQPTVVAIGENGQVLMDIGAARMLIRRRGPYPFDPIVAALILRALVTRVPQAALDLPEPMSDDDVVDLLMSCISRGFFGRAGSDS
;
A
#
# COMPACT_ATOMS: atom_id res chain seq x y z
N MET A 1 -17.38 -19.03 20.67
CA MET A 1 -17.06 -19.77 19.44
C MET A 1 -18.00 -20.96 19.38
N SER A 2 -18.94 -21.02 18.44
CA SER A 2 -19.64 -22.29 18.20
C SER A 2 -18.66 -23.20 17.47
N GLU A 3 -18.37 -24.39 18.01
CA GLU A 3 -17.59 -25.43 17.36
C GLU A 3 -18.32 -25.90 16.11
N SER A 4 -18.11 -25.23 14.98
CA SER A 4 -18.48 -25.76 13.69
C SER A 4 -17.65 -27.02 13.44
N SER A 5 -18.30 -28.17 13.27
CA SER A 5 -17.64 -29.45 12.96
C SER A 5 -16.73 -29.28 11.75
N ILE A 6 -15.42 -29.49 11.93
CA ILE A 6 -14.45 -29.43 10.84
C ILE A 6 -14.70 -30.63 9.92
N VAL A 7 -14.86 -30.38 8.62
CA VAL A 7 -15.15 -31.43 7.63
C VAL A 7 -13.90 -31.66 6.76
N ARG A 8 -13.53 -32.93 6.52
CA ARG A 8 -12.49 -33.30 5.56
C ARG A 8 -12.94 -32.97 4.15
N ARG A 9 -11.97 -32.70 3.27
CA ARG A 9 -12.28 -32.52 1.84
C ARG A 9 -12.96 -33.77 1.27
N ALA A 10 -14.01 -33.56 0.46
CA ALA A 10 -14.89 -34.62 -0.06
C ALA A 10 -14.14 -35.76 -0.78
N SER A 11 -13.01 -35.47 -1.42
CA SER A 11 -12.18 -36.44 -2.14
C SER A 11 -11.42 -37.42 -1.23
N TYR A 12 -11.34 -37.16 0.08
CA TYR A 12 -10.53 -37.91 1.04
C TYR A 12 -11.34 -38.71 2.09
N GLY A 13 -12.67 -38.79 1.97
CA GLY A 13 -13.46 -39.67 2.85
C GLY A 13 -14.98 -39.56 2.71
N PRO A 14 -15.65 -40.44 1.95
CA PRO A 14 -17.11 -40.54 1.97
C PRO A 14 -17.66 -41.23 3.25
N SER A 15 -16.79 -41.86 4.07
CA SER A 15 -17.19 -42.69 5.22
C SER A 15 -17.09 -42.00 6.59
N SER A 16 -16.43 -40.84 6.71
CA SER A 16 -16.40 -40.02 7.93
C SER A 16 -15.96 -38.59 7.57
N PRO A 17 -16.88 -37.74 7.10
CA PRO A 17 -16.59 -36.36 6.71
C PRO A 17 -16.22 -35.50 7.92
N GLU A 18 -16.81 -35.74 9.09
CA GLU A 18 -16.50 -35.00 10.31
C GLU A 18 -15.17 -35.41 10.94
N VAL A 19 -14.40 -34.41 11.31
CA VAL A 19 -13.09 -34.55 11.92
C VAL A 19 -13.24 -34.50 13.44
N GLY A 20 -12.90 -35.59 14.13
CA GLY A 20 -12.81 -35.58 15.60
C GLY A 20 -11.68 -34.69 16.13
N VAL A 21 -11.62 -34.49 17.45
CA VAL A 21 -10.70 -33.57 18.16
C VAL A 21 -9.25 -33.59 17.60
N ARG A 22 -8.67 -34.77 17.37
CA ARG A 22 -7.29 -34.91 16.85
C ARG A 22 -7.08 -34.25 15.48
N GLY A 23 -8.05 -34.35 14.59
CA GLY A 23 -7.92 -33.73 13.28
C GLY A 23 -8.24 -32.24 13.31
N ALA A 24 -9.09 -31.78 14.23
CA ALA A 24 -9.26 -30.35 14.50
C ALA A 24 -7.92 -29.73 14.94
N THR A 25 -7.24 -30.34 15.91
CA THR A 25 -5.88 -29.94 16.34
C THR A 25 -4.89 -29.97 15.18
N THR A 26 -4.96 -30.98 14.32
CA THR A 26 -4.07 -31.08 13.15
C THR A 26 -4.31 -29.93 12.17
N ARG A 27 -5.57 -29.61 11.88
CA ARG A 27 -5.94 -28.52 10.98
C ARG A 27 -5.50 -27.16 11.54
N THR A 28 -5.76 -26.89 12.82
CA THR A 28 -5.28 -25.67 13.50
C THR A 28 -3.77 -25.53 13.40
N ARG A 29 -3.01 -26.60 13.68
CA ARG A 29 -1.55 -26.60 13.56
C ARG A 29 -1.06 -26.28 12.15
N ILE A 30 -1.73 -26.80 11.11
CA ILE A 30 -1.40 -26.48 9.71
C ILE A 30 -1.62 -24.98 9.44
N THR A 31 -2.73 -24.41 9.92
CA THR A 31 -3.05 -22.98 9.75
C THR A 31 -2.05 -22.08 10.48
N GLU A 32 -1.73 -22.37 11.75
CA GLU A 32 -0.77 -21.60 12.55
C GLU A 32 0.64 -21.60 11.93
N VAL A 33 1.13 -22.79 11.52
CA VAL A 33 2.43 -22.92 10.86
C VAL A 33 2.44 -22.20 9.51
N SER A 34 1.32 -22.22 8.79
CA SER A 34 1.21 -21.51 7.52
C SER A 34 1.31 -19.99 7.73
N LEU A 35 0.65 -19.44 8.75
CA LEU A 35 0.77 -18.02 9.11
C LEU A 35 2.21 -17.65 9.48
N GLU A 36 2.90 -18.47 10.27
CA GLU A 36 4.32 -18.27 10.60
C GLU A 36 5.20 -18.26 9.33
N LEU A 37 5.01 -19.25 8.45
CA LEU A 37 5.78 -19.33 7.21
C LEU A 37 5.49 -18.17 6.27
N PHE A 38 4.24 -17.73 6.16
CA PHE A 38 3.88 -16.53 5.42
C PHE A 38 4.56 -15.28 5.97
N GLY A 39 4.69 -15.17 7.30
CA GLY A 39 5.43 -14.07 7.93
C GLY A 39 6.93 -14.10 7.63
N ARG A 40 7.54 -15.29 7.63
CA ARG A 40 8.99 -15.45 7.45
C ARG A 40 9.45 -15.47 5.99
N LEU A 41 8.72 -16.17 5.13
CA LEU A 41 9.09 -16.42 3.73
C LEU A 41 8.26 -15.58 2.75
N GLY A 42 7.18 -14.96 3.21
CA GLY A 42 6.17 -14.40 2.33
C GLY A 42 5.25 -15.45 1.72
N TYR A 43 4.11 -15.00 1.20
CA TYR A 43 3.10 -15.86 0.60
C TYR A 43 3.62 -16.61 -0.62
N PHE A 44 4.33 -15.92 -1.52
CA PHE A 44 4.75 -16.50 -2.80
C PHE A 44 5.79 -17.61 -2.63
N ASP A 45 6.76 -17.45 -1.71
CA ASP A 45 7.85 -18.41 -1.51
C ASP A 45 7.47 -19.56 -0.56
N THR A 46 6.33 -19.46 0.14
CA THR A 46 5.82 -20.55 0.96
C THR A 46 5.22 -21.66 0.08
N SER A 47 5.70 -22.89 0.24
CA SER A 47 5.20 -24.07 -0.48
C SER A 47 4.39 -25.01 0.43
N VAL A 48 3.51 -25.82 -0.17
CA VAL A 48 2.76 -26.87 0.55
C VAL A 48 3.71 -27.86 1.23
N ASP A 49 4.83 -28.19 0.58
CA ASP A 49 5.82 -29.11 1.15
C ASP A 49 6.51 -28.49 2.38
N ALA A 50 6.82 -27.19 2.34
CA ALA A 50 7.36 -26.47 3.49
C ALA A 50 6.37 -26.44 4.67
N ILE A 51 5.08 -26.15 4.39
CA ILE A 51 4.01 -26.17 5.39
C ILE A 51 3.85 -27.55 6.00
N ALA A 52 3.72 -28.60 5.17
CA ALA A 52 3.53 -29.97 5.66
C ALA A 52 4.69 -30.44 6.53
N LYS A 53 5.93 -30.15 6.11
CA LYS A 53 7.15 -30.44 6.87
C LYS A 53 7.16 -29.72 8.22
N ALA A 54 6.91 -28.41 8.23
CA ALA A 54 6.92 -27.61 9.45
C ALA A 54 5.78 -28.00 10.41
N ALA A 55 4.60 -28.36 9.87
CA ALA A 55 3.47 -28.85 10.64
C ALA A 55 3.64 -30.32 11.08
N GLY A 56 4.71 -31.02 10.70
CA GLY A 56 4.94 -32.41 11.07
C GLY A 56 3.84 -33.36 10.56
N VAL A 57 3.36 -33.13 9.33
CA VAL A 57 2.36 -33.97 8.66
C VAL A 57 2.85 -34.40 7.28
N SER A 58 2.31 -35.50 6.75
CA SER A 58 2.58 -35.88 5.37
C SER A 58 1.85 -34.96 4.39
N ARG A 59 2.34 -34.86 3.14
CA ARG A 59 1.65 -34.13 2.06
C ARG A 59 0.24 -34.68 1.82
N ALA A 60 0.06 -35.99 1.93
CA ALA A 60 -1.27 -36.62 1.83
C ALA A 60 -2.18 -36.17 2.97
N THR A 61 -1.67 -36.09 4.21
CA THR A 61 -2.41 -35.58 5.37
C THR A 61 -2.78 -34.10 5.21
N PHE A 62 -1.87 -33.27 4.67
CA PHE A 62 -2.20 -31.88 4.35
C PHE A 62 -3.41 -31.79 3.40
N TYR A 63 -3.39 -32.57 2.31
CA TYR A 63 -4.46 -32.52 1.32
C TYR A 63 -5.81 -33.07 1.80
N GLN A 64 -5.84 -33.79 2.92
CA GLN A 64 -7.10 -34.16 3.57
C GLN A 64 -7.85 -32.95 4.14
N TYR A 65 -7.13 -31.88 4.51
CA TYR A 65 -7.67 -30.67 5.12
C TYR A 65 -7.75 -29.49 4.16
N PHE A 66 -6.73 -29.30 3.31
CA PHE A 66 -6.62 -28.12 2.44
C PHE A 66 -6.29 -28.49 0.98
N GLN A 67 -6.73 -27.68 0.04
CA GLN A 67 -6.43 -27.73 -1.40
C GLN A 67 -5.04 -27.21 -1.72
N GLY A 68 -4.55 -26.30 -0.89
CA GLY A 68 -3.30 -25.60 -1.08
C GLY A 68 -3.19 -24.43 -0.12
N LYS A 69 -2.10 -23.67 -0.24
CA LYS A 69 -1.85 -22.48 0.58
C LYS A 69 -2.90 -21.39 0.39
N ASP A 70 -3.45 -21.26 -0.82
CA ASP A 70 -4.48 -20.28 -1.17
C ASP A 70 -5.74 -20.44 -0.28
N GLU A 71 -6.19 -21.68 -0.03
CA GLU A 71 -7.35 -21.95 0.83
C GLU A 71 -7.08 -21.55 2.29
N ILE A 72 -5.87 -21.84 2.79
CA ILE A 72 -5.46 -21.45 4.14
C ILE A 72 -5.42 -19.93 4.26
N PHE A 73 -4.86 -19.25 3.25
CA PHE A 73 -4.80 -17.80 3.22
C PHE A 73 -6.19 -17.17 3.21
N LEU A 74 -7.14 -17.71 2.41
CA LEU A 74 -8.52 -17.24 2.38
C LEU A 74 -9.25 -17.45 3.71
N GLU A 75 -8.98 -18.54 4.42
CA GLU A 75 -9.51 -18.74 5.77
C GLU A 75 -8.98 -17.68 6.76
N LEU A 76 -7.67 -17.44 6.75
CA LEU A 76 -7.05 -16.40 7.59
C LEU A 76 -7.54 -14.99 7.22
N LEU A 77 -7.75 -14.73 5.93
CA LEU A 77 -8.32 -13.48 5.41
C LEU A 77 -9.74 -13.28 5.96
N ASN A 78 -10.57 -14.33 5.98
CA ASN A 78 -11.92 -14.26 6.53
C ASN A 78 -11.93 -13.98 8.04
N GLU A 79 -10.98 -14.55 8.79
CA GLU A 79 -10.87 -14.26 10.23
C GLU A 79 -10.51 -12.79 10.49
N CYS A 80 -9.45 -12.30 9.82
CA CYS A 80 -9.00 -10.92 9.89
C CYS A 80 -10.10 -9.95 9.43
N GLY A 81 -10.71 -10.24 8.29
CA GLY A 81 -11.80 -9.46 7.74
C GLY A 81 -13.03 -9.41 8.64
N GLY A 82 -13.34 -10.53 9.31
CA GLY A 82 -14.38 -10.58 10.33
C GLY A 82 -14.10 -9.66 11.53
N ALA A 83 -12.83 -9.49 11.91
CA ALA A 83 -12.43 -8.54 12.95
C ALA A 83 -12.66 -7.09 12.50
N LEU A 84 -12.22 -6.73 11.30
CA LEU A 84 -12.47 -5.41 10.72
C LEU A 84 -13.97 -5.10 10.61
N PHE A 85 -14.79 -6.04 10.12
CA PHE A 85 -16.24 -5.83 10.04
C PHE A 85 -16.90 -5.64 11.41
N ARG A 86 -16.39 -6.26 12.48
CA ARG A 86 -16.90 -6.02 13.84
C ARG A 86 -16.59 -4.60 14.31
N VAL A 87 -15.40 -4.09 13.99
CA VAL A 87 -15.03 -2.68 14.24
C VAL A 87 -15.92 -1.74 13.44
N ALA A 88 -16.06 -1.96 12.14
CA ALA A 88 -16.88 -1.11 11.25
C ALA A 88 -18.35 -1.00 11.69
N ARG A 89 -18.94 -2.09 12.23
CA ARG A 89 -20.33 -2.09 12.72
C ARG A 89 -20.55 -1.19 13.94
N ARG A 90 -19.49 -0.88 14.68
CA ARG A 90 -19.52 -0.10 15.92
C ARG A 90 -19.14 1.37 15.71
N ILE A 91 -18.78 1.77 14.49
CA ILE A 91 -18.55 3.18 14.16
C ILE A 91 -19.84 3.95 14.47
N GLY A 92 -19.73 4.92 15.38
CA GLY A 92 -20.81 5.85 15.70
C GLY A 92 -21.08 6.85 14.58
N PRO A 93 -21.96 7.85 14.79
CA PRO A 93 -22.14 8.94 13.86
C PRO A 93 -20.82 9.68 13.60
N LEU A 94 -20.52 9.94 12.33
CA LEU A 94 -19.43 10.83 11.92
C LEU A 94 -20.01 12.24 11.69
N GLY A 95 -19.16 13.26 11.75
CA GLY A 95 -19.59 14.64 11.53
C GLY A 95 -18.52 15.67 11.90
N PRO A 96 -18.79 16.96 11.68
CA PRO A 96 -17.88 18.07 11.96
C PRO A 96 -17.79 18.46 13.46
N ASP A 97 -18.31 17.65 14.37
CA ASP A 97 -18.37 17.93 15.81
C ASP A 97 -17.45 17.02 16.64
N GLU A 98 -17.36 17.28 17.95
CA GLU A 98 -16.51 16.52 18.88
C GLU A 98 -16.87 15.02 18.91
N ILE A 99 -18.16 14.68 18.85
CA ILE A 99 -18.63 13.29 18.87
C ILE A 99 -18.22 12.57 17.57
N GLY A 100 -18.40 13.23 16.43
CA GLY A 100 -17.99 12.73 15.13
C GLY A 100 -16.48 12.48 15.05
N PHE A 101 -15.70 13.44 15.54
CA PHE A 101 -14.24 13.33 15.59
C PHE A 101 -13.76 12.23 16.54
N ASP A 102 -14.37 12.10 17.72
CA ASP A 102 -14.09 11.03 18.67
C ASP A 102 -14.37 9.65 18.06
N ASN A 103 -15.49 9.49 17.36
CA ASN A 103 -15.86 8.25 16.68
C ASN A 103 -14.89 7.89 15.56
N LEU A 104 -14.44 8.89 14.77
CA LEU A 104 -13.42 8.71 13.74
C LEU A 104 -12.09 8.25 14.34
N ASN A 105 -11.61 8.96 15.37
CA ASN A 105 -10.35 8.64 16.03
C ASN A 105 -10.40 7.26 16.71
N TRP A 106 -11.51 6.93 17.37
CA TRP A 106 -11.73 5.60 17.93
C TRP A 106 -11.67 4.51 16.86
N TRP A 107 -12.36 4.71 15.73
CA TRP A 107 -12.35 3.75 14.63
C TRP A 107 -10.94 3.50 14.07
N LEU A 108 -10.16 4.56 13.88
CA LEU A 108 -8.77 4.45 13.41
C LEU A 108 -7.88 3.73 14.43
N GLY A 109 -8.08 3.97 15.72
CA GLY A 109 -7.40 3.25 16.81
C GLY A 109 -7.71 1.75 16.82
N GLU A 110 -9.00 1.38 16.73
CA GLU A 110 -9.41 -0.02 16.65
C GLU A 110 -8.93 -0.71 15.38
N TRP A 111 -8.94 -0.01 14.24
CA TRP A 111 -8.33 -0.53 13.01
C TRP A 111 -6.85 -0.83 13.24
N SER A 112 -6.11 0.11 13.82
CA SER A 112 -4.68 -0.04 14.08
C SER A 112 -4.40 -1.25 14.97
N TRP A 113 -5.21 -1.46 16.01
CA TRP A 113 -5.14 -2.66 16.86
C TRP A 113 -5.41 -3.96 16.09
N VAL A 114 -6.44 -3.98 15.22
CA VAL A 114 -6.71 -5.14 14.35
C VAL A 114 -5.53 -5.38 13.41
N PHE A 115 -4.94 -4.31 12.85
CA PHE A 115 -3.78 -4.40 11.99
C PHE A 115 -2.59 -5.01 12.73
N GLU A 116 -2.27 -4.54 13.94
CA GLU A 116 -1.19 -5.08 14.75
C GLU A 116 -1.37 -6.57 15.02
N LYS A 117 -2.57 -6.97 15.46
CA LYS A 117 -2.90 -8.37 15.75
C LYS A 117 -2.76 -9.28 14.52
N TYR A 118 -3.12 -8.79 13.34
CA TYR A 118 -3.13 -9.55 12.08
C TYR A 118 -2.07 -9.05 11.07
N SER A 119 -0.98 -8.47 11.55
CA SER A 119 -0.01 -7.73 10.72
C SER A 119 0.56 -8.56 9.58
N THR A 120 0.93 -9.82 9.83
CA THR A 120 1.36 -10.76 8.78
C THR A 120 0.32 -10.86 7.66
N MET A 121 -0.98 -10.97 7.99
CA MET A 121 -2.02 -11.09 6.97
C MET A 121 -2.17 -9.81 6.15
N PHE A 122 -2.12 -8.63 6.76
CA PHE A 122 -2.23 -7.36 6.03
C PHE A 122 -1.01 -7.08 5.14
N ILE A 123 0.20 -7.44 5.61
CA ILE A 123 1.42 -7.34 4.81
C ILE A 123 1.32 -8.26 3.59
N GLN A 124 0.98 -9.54 3.81
CA GLN A 124 0.88 -10.51 2.71
C GLN A 124 -0.26 -10.21 1.75
N TRP A 125 -1.41 -9.76 2.26
CA TRP A 125 -2.50 -9.26 1.43
C TRP A 125 -1.96 -8.22 0.46
N THR A 126 -1.25 -7.20 0.95
CA THR A 126 -0.78 -6.09 0.09
C THR A 126 0.02 -6.63 -1.10
N ALA A 127 0.97 -7.54 -0.84
CA ALA A 127 1.74 -8.20 -1.89
C ALA A 127 0.90 -9.05 -2.88
N ILE A 128 -0.16 -9.70 -2.38
CA ILE A 128 -1.09 -10.51 -3.19
C ILE A 128 -2.01 -9.61 -4.03
N ALA A 129 -2.47 -8.48 -3.49
CA ALA A 129 -3.36 -7.56 -4.17
C ALA A 129 -2.68 -6.90 -5.38
N SER A 130 -1.35 -6.72 -5.31
CA SER A 130 -0.50 -6.18 -6.37
C SER A 130 -0.03 -7.23 -7.40
N SER A 131 -0.48 -8.49 -7.28
CA SER A 131 -0.06 -9.59 -8.15
C SER A 131 -1.24 -10.35 -8.74
N ASP A 132 -1.08 -10.90 -9.95
CA ASP A 132 -2.11 -11.76 -10.55
C ASP A 132 -2.16 -13.12 -9.84
N THR A 133 -3.16 -13.32 -8.99
CA THR A 133 -3.33 -14.52 -8.17
C THR A 133 -4.80 -14.92 -8.08
N LYS A 134 -5.05 -16.20 -7.72
CA LYS A 134 -6.41 -16.70 -7.45
C LYS A 134 -7.07 -16.07 -6.22
N VAL A 135 -6.28 -15.47 -5.33
CA VAL A 135 -6.74 -14.86 -4.07
C VAL A 135 -7.14 -13.40 -4.27
N ARG A 136 -6.52 -12.69 -5.22
CA ARG A 136 -6.78 -11.27 -5.49
C ARG A 136 -8.27 -10.93 -5.64
N PRO A 137 -9.11 -11.68 -6.39
CA PRO A 137 -10.54 -11.36 -6.51
C PRO A 137 -11.30 -11.39 -5.17
N GLU A 138 -10.90 -12.27 -4.25
CA GLU A 138 -11.53 -12.38 -2.92
C GLU A 138 -11.17 -11.17 -2.04
N ILE A 139 -9.91 -10.73 -2.12
CA ILE A 139 -9.45 -9.48 -1.49
C ILE A 139 -10.23 -8.28 -2.02
N THR A 140 -10.34 -8.13 -3.36
CA THR A 140 -11.09 -7.03 -3.98
C THR A 140 -12.55 -7.02 -3.52
N ARG A 141 -13.19 -8.19 -3.44
CA ARG A 141 -14.57 -8.30 -2.95
C ARG A 141 -14.69 -7.89 -1.49
N PHE A 142 -13.74 -8.30 -0.65
CA PHE A 142 -13.70 -7.90 0.75
C PHE A 142 -13.60 -6.37 0.89
N VAL A 143 -12.64 -5.74 0.20
CA VAL A 143 -12.44 -4.28 0.22
C VAL A 143 -13.71 -3.55 -0.20
N ARG A 144 -14.31 -3.96 -1.31
CA ARG A 144 -15.55 -3.35 -1.81
C ARG A 144 -16.68 -3.44 -0.78
N SER A 145 -16.88 -4.61 -0.18
CA SER A 145 -17.91 -4.80 0.84
C SER A 145 -17.63 -3.99 2.12
N TYR A 146 -16.36 -3.80 2.47
CA TYR A 146 -15.97 -2.99 3.61
C TYR A 146 -16.21 -1.49 3.33
N ASN A 147 -15.74 -1.00 2.18
CA ASN A 147 -15.90 0.39 1.76
C ASN A 147 -17.37 0.78 1.67
N HIS A 148 -18.22 -0.09 1.12
CA HIS A 148 -19.65 0.17 1.05
C HIS A 148 -20.29 0.47 2.42
N ARG A 149 -19.95 -0.29 3.47
CA ARG A 149 -20.47 -0.03 4.83
C ARG A 149 -19.99 1.30 5.41
N VAL A 150 -18.76 1.67 5.08
CA VAL A 150 -18.18 2.95 5.50
C VAL A 150 -18.85 4.09 4.73
N ALA A 151 -19.11 3.91 3.43
CA ALA A 151 -19.82 4.86 2.58
C ALA A 151 -21.24 5.13 3.10
N GLU A 152 -21.98 4.08 3.52
CA GLU A 152 -23.30 4.25 4.16
C GLU A 152 -23.24 5.14 5.41
N ARG A 153 -22.17 5.03 6.21
CA ARG A 153 -21.97 5.88 7.40
C ARG A 153 -21.61 7.31 7.04
N LEU A 154 -20.75 7.51 6.05
CA LEU A 154 -20.39 8.84 5.55
C LEU A 154 -21.59 9.54 4.90
N ALA A 155 -22.39 8.82 4.11
CA ALA A 155 -23.64 9.35 3.54
C ALA A 155 -24.61 9.80 4.63
N ALA A 156 -24.77 9.01 5.71
CA ALA A 156 -25.62 9.38 6.83
C ALA A 156 -25.11 10.60 7.62
N SER A 157 -23.82 10.92 7.56
CA SER A 157 -23.25 12.12 8.18
C SER A 157 -23.47 13.41 7.38
N GLY A 158 -24.01 13.31 6.17
CA GLY A 158 -24.25 14.48 5.31
C GLY A 158 -22.97 15.08 4.72
N ILE A 159 -21.95 14.24 4.46
CA ILE A 159 -20.69 14.66 3.84
C ILE A 159 -20.93 15.45 2.53
N ARG A 160 -20.13 16.51 2.32
CA ARG A 160 -20.28 17.44 1.18
C ARG A 160 -19.03 17.52 0.32
N GLY A 161 -19.24 17.69 -0.98
CA GLY A 161 -18.17 17.95 -1.95
C GLY A 161 -17.20 16.78 -2.18
N ILE A 162 -17.57 15.57 -1.77
CA ILE A 162 -16.93 14.30 -2.12
C ILE A 162 -18.01 13.22 -2.08
N ASP A 163 -18.01 12.32 -3.06
CA ASP A 163 -18.91 11.18 -3.08
C ASP A 163 -18.63 10.21 -1.90
N PRO A 164 -19.64 9.68 -1.18
CA PRO A 164 -19.41 8.80 -0.04
C PRO A 164 -18.62 7.53 -0.33
N ASP A 165 -18.76 6.92 -1.51
CA ASP A 165 -18.00 5.72 -1.89
C ASP A 165 -16.53 6.09 -2.16
N VAL A 166 -16.28 7.22 -2.82
CA VAL A 166 -14.93 7.77 -3.03
C VAL A 166 -14.29 8.14 -1.69
N ALA A 167 -15.03 8.78 -0.78
CA ALA A 167 -14.55 9.13 0.55
C ALA A 167 -14.20 7.90 1.39
N ALA A 168 -15.05 6.87 1.36
CA ALA A 168 -14.77 5.58 2.02
C ALA A 168 -13.53 4.89 1.44
N MET A 169 -13.36 4.93 0.12
CA MET A 169 -12.18 4.40 -0.56
C MET A 169 -10.91 5.12 -0.12
N VAL A 170 -10.88 6.46 -0.13
CA VAL A 170 -9.72 7.24 0.34
C VAL A 170 -9.43 6.92 1.80
N MET A 171 -10.45 6.96 2.66
CA MET A 171 -10.28 6.75 4.10
C MET A 171 -9.70 5.36 4.41
N THR A 172 -10.21 4.30 3.77
CA THR A 172 -9.75 2.92 3.97
C THR A 172 -8.37 2.66 3.35
N ALA A 173 -8.08 3.26 2.19
CA ALA A 173 -6.77 3.21 1.56
C ALA A 173 -5.69 3.82 2.46
N LEU A 174 -5.96 4.99 3.04
CA LEU A 174 -5.02 5.69 3.90
C LEU A 174 -4.78 4.97 5.22
N VAL A 175 -5.83 4.54 5.93
CA VAL A 175 -5.65 3.83 7.21
C VAL A 175 -4.87 2.53 7.03
N HIS A 176 -5.13 1.77 5.96
CA HIS A 176 -4.37 0.55 5.66
C HIS A 176 -2.90 0.88 5.35
N ARG A 177 -2.65 1.85 4.45
CA ARG A 177 -1.29 2.14 3.98
C ARG A 177 -0.42 2.78 5.06
N VAL A 178 -0.96 3.66 5.88
CA VAL A 178 -0.24 4.27 7.01
C VAL A 178 0.10 3.23 8.07
N ASN A 179 -0.83 2.33 8.42
CA ASN A 179 -0.53 1.23 9.34
C ASN A 179 0.53 0.28 8.78
N LEU A 180 0.51 -0.01 7.47
CA LEU A 180 1.55 -0.78 6.82
C LEU A 180 2.92 -0.13 6.98
N PHE A 181 3.03 1.19 6.75
CA PHE A 181 4.30 1.90 6.91
C PHE A 181 4.88 1.79 8.33
N VAL A 182 4.03 1.92 9.35
CA VAL A 182 4.44 1.75 10.76
C VAL A 182 4.98 0.34 11.00
N HIS A 183 4.23 -0.70 10.58
CA HIS A 183 4.59 -2.10 10.85
C HIS A 183 5.77 -2.60 10.01
N THR A 184 6.07 -1.96 8.88
CA THR A 184 7.25 -2.27 8.05
C THR A 184 8.45 -1.38 8.36
N GLY A 185 8.44 -0.62 9.47
CA GLY A 185 9.58 0.21 9.89
C GLY A 185 9.83 1.45 9.02
N ARG A 186 8.83 1.90 8.26
CA ARG A 186 8.91 3.04 7.33
C ARG A 186 8.32 4.33 7.88
N ALA A 187 8.02 4.35 9.18
CA ALA A 187 7.47 5.51 9.86
C ALA A 187 8.50 6.30 10.68
N TYR A 188 9.80 6.10 10.43
CA TYR A 188 10.89 6.88 11.04
C TYR A 188 10.83 6.93 12.59
N GLY A 189 10.46 5.82 13.21
CA GLY A 189 10.31 5.71 14.66
C GLY A 189 8.98 6.20 15.23
N ARG A 190 8.03 6.66 14.40
CA ARG A 190 6.68 7.00 14.83
C ARG A 190 5.86 5.75 15.15
N SER A 191 5.12 5.83 16.25
CA SER A 191 4.26 4.75 16.71
C SER A 191 2.94 4.73 15.95
N ALA A 192 2.21 3.62 16.06
CA ALA A 192 0.83 3.53 15.57
C ALA A 192 -0.08 4.62 16.17
N LYS A 193 0.17 5.02 17.42
CA LYS A 193 -0.60 6.09 18.08
C LYS A 193 -0.36 7.46 17.43
N ASP A 194 0.89 7.79 17.12
CA ASP A 194 1.25 9.06 16.45
C ASP A 194 0.62 9.11 15.05
N ALA A 195 0.69 7.97 14.36
CA ALA A 195 0.10 7.78 13.04
C ALA A 195 -1.42 7.98 13.06
N VAL A 196 -2.12 7.35 14.01
CA VAL A 196 -3.57 7.49 14.19
C VAL A 196 -3.94 8.94 14.48
N GLY A 197 -3.26 9.63 15.40
CA GLY A 197 -3.62 11.00 15.77
C GLY A 197 -3.56 11.98 14.58
N THR A 198 -2.46 11.96 13.83
CA THR A 198 -2.31 12.83 12.65
C THR A 198 -3.32 12.45 11.56
N LEU A 199 -3.53 11.14 11.32
CA LEU A 199 -4.48 10.65 10.33
C LEU A 199 -5.94 11.00 10.69
N SER A 200 -6.31 10.97 11.98
CA SER A 200 -7.62 11.40 12.47
C SER A 200 -7.90 12.85 12.09
N VAL A 201 -6.96 13.76 12.39
CA VAL A 201 -7.14 15.19 12.07
C VAL A 201 -7.19 15.41 10.56
N PHE A 202 -6.29 14.77 9.81
CA PHE A 202 -6.27 14.87 8.34
C PHE A 202 -7.61 14.42 7.73
N LEU A 203 -8.11 13.24 8.12
CA LEU A 203 -9.37 12.72 7.62
C LEU A 203 -10.57 13.56 8.07
N GLN A 204 -10.56 14.05 9.31
CA GLN A 204 -11.60 14.95 9.81
C GLN A 204 -11.73 16.18 8.91
N LEU A 205 -10.62 16.84 8.61
CA LEU A 205 -10.60 18.03 7.77
C LEU A 205 -10.87 17.74 6.30
N ALA A 206 -10.39 16.60 5.78
CA ALA A 206 -10.64 16.20 4.40
C ALA A 206 -12.11 15.87 4.13
N LEU A 207 -12.76 15.18 5.08
CA LEU A 207 -14.16 14.75 4.99
C LEU A 207 -15.14 15.85 5.42
N PHE A 208 -14.80 16.62 6.44
CA PHE A 208 -15.64 17.66 7.05
C PHE A 208 -14.88 18.98 7.13
N PRO A 209 -14.64 19.68 6.01
CA PRO A 209 -13.86 20.92 5.97
C PRO A 209 -14.44 22.06 6.81
N GLU A 210 -15.74 21.99 7.16
CA GLU A 210 -16.42 22.91 8.07
C GLU A 210 -16.15 22.65 9.56
N THR A 211 -15.33 21.64 9.90
CA THR A 211 -15.01 21.28 11.29
C THR A 211 -14.49 22.50 12.06
N PRO A 212 -15.15 22.92 13.16
CA PRO A 212 -14.69 24.03 13.96
C PRO A 212 -13.31 23.77 14.62
N PRO A 213 -12.43 24.78 14.75
CA PRO A 213 -11.08 24.57 15.29
C PRO A 213 -11.04 23.94 16.70
N GLN A 214 -12.07 24.15 17.51
CA GLN A 214 -12.11 23.66 18.90
C GLN A 214 -12.27 22.14 18.94
N VAL A 215 -12.93 21.55 17.94
CA VAL A 215 -13.08 20.10 17.79
C VAL A 215 -11.73 19.42 17.68
N LEU A 216 -10.76 20.02 16.97
CA LEU A 216 -9.41 19.46 16.80
C LEU A 216 -8.59 19.45 18.10
N ALA A 217 -9.00 20.25 19.10
CA ALA A 217 -8.38 20.32 20.42
C ALA A 217 -9.09 19.46 21.48
N SER A 218 -10.21 18.80 21.12
CA SER A 218 -10.99 17.95 22.05
C SER A 218 -10.21 16.71 22.52
N LEU A 219 -9.25 16.23 21.72
CA LEU A 219 -8.41 15.08 22.01
C LEU A 219 -6.94 15.50 22.22
N PRO A 220 -6.22 14.86 23.17
CA PRO A 220 -4.80 15.11 23.40
C PRO A 220 -3.92 14.38 22.37
N LEU A 221 -4.01 14.82 21.11
CA LEU A 221 -3.25 14.25 20.00
C LEU A 221 -1.83 14.81 19.94
N HIS A 222 -0.89 14.02 19.43
CA HIS A 222 0.49 14.45 19.26
C HIS A 222 0.59 15.50 18.15
N ALA A 223 1.20 16.64 18.48
CA ALA A 223 1.53 17.71 17.57
C ALA A 223 3.05 17.94 17.60
N SER A 224 3.63 18.26 16.44
CA SER A 224 5.05 18.59 16.38
C SER A 224 5.30 19.97 17.01
N ALA A 225 6.29 20.02 17.92
CA ALA A 225 6.71 21.26 18.56
C ALA A 225 7.69 22.06 17.68
N ASP A 226 8.52 21.36 16.89
CA ASP A 226 9.46 21.93 15.94
C ASP A 226 9.48 21.07 14.67
N PRO A 227 8.55 21.33 13.73
CA PRO A 227 8.43 20.53 12.52
C PRO A 227 9.67 20.58 11.62
N VAL A 228 10.44 21.66 11.68
CA VAL A 228 11.67 21.78 10.87
C VAL A 228 12.73 20.82 11.43
N ASN A 229 12.96 20.86 12.74
CA ASN A 229 13.92 19.96 13.37
C ASN A 229 13.50 18.48 13.26
N ASP A 230 12.20 18.17 13.35
CA ASP A 230 11.69 16.81 13.16
C ASP A 230 12.02 16.26 11.75
N VAL A 231 11.92 17.11 10.71
CA VAL A 231 12.27 16.73 9.34
C VAL A 231 13.78 16.62 9.15
N ASP A 232 14.56 17.56 9.69
CA ASP A 232 16.02 17.54 9.60
C ASP A 232 16.66 16.38 10.37
N ALA A 233 15.95 15.81 11.35
CA ALA A 233 16.36 14.60 12.06
C ALA A 233 16.21 13.31 11.24
N ILE A 234 15.50 13.32 10.10
CA ILE A 234 15.35 12.16 9.23
C ILE A 234 16.69 11.85 8.55
N VAL A 235 17.25 10.68 8.86
CA VAL A 235 18.49 10.22 8.25
C VAL A 235 18.17 9.38 7.01
N ALA A 236 18.53 9.88 5.84
CA ALA A 236 18.46 9.09 4.62
C ALA A 236 19.50 7.94 4.65
N PRO A 237 19.14 6.72 4.23
CA PRO A 237 20.10 5.65 3.99
C PRO A 237 21.20 6.12 3.02
N PRO A 238 22.40 5.49 3.00
CA PRO A 238 23.42 5.81 2.02
C PRO A 238 22.89 5.72 0.59
N ALA A 239 23.38 6.60 -0.29
CA ALA A 239 23.04 6.51 -1.71
C ALA A 239 23.49 5.14 -2.26
N PRO A 240 22.64 4.43 -3.03
CA PRO A 240 23.01 3.17 -3.64
C PRO A 240 24.13 3.37 -4.66
N ASN A 241 24.99 2.37 -4.81
CA ASN A 241 25.87 2.31 -5.97
C ASN A 241 25.07 1.84 -7.19
N ILE A 242 24.89 2.74 -8.15
CA ILE A 242 24.16 2.52 -9.40
C ILE A 242 25.06 2.52 -10.64
N ASP A 243 26.38 2.58 -10.44
CA ASP A 243 27.36 2.73 -11.52
C ASP A 243 27.26 1.57 -12.51
N GLY A 244 27.07 1.89 -13.80
CA GLY A 244 27.00 0.90 -14.86
C GLY A 244 25.69 0.11 -14.93
N LEU A 245 24.72 0.37 -14.04
CA LEU A 245 23.43 -0.30 -14.04
C LEU A 245 22.41 0.37 -14.97
N SER A 246 22.52 1.69 -15.14
CA SER A 246 21.56 2.47 -15.91
C SER A 246 21.47 2.02 -17.38
N ILE A 247 20.31 2.22 -18.00
CA ILE A 247 20.15 1.97 -19.44
C ILE A 247 21.11 2.85 -20.25
N THR A 248 21.33 4.08 -19.82
CA THR A 248 22.28 5.02 -20.44
C THR A 248 23.71 4.46 -20.44
N ASP A 249 24.20 3.96 -19.31
CA ASP A 249 25.54 3.38 -19.22
C ASP A 249 25.65 2.10 -20.05
N ARG A 250 24.64 1.23 -19.96
CA ARG A 250 24.58 -0.04 -20.69
C ARG A 250 24.56 0.13 -22.19
N THR A 251 24.02 1.25 -22.66
CA THR A 251 23.90 1.55 -24.09
C THR A 251 24.97 2.51 -24.61
N ALA A 252 25.91 2.93 -23.75
CA ALA A 252 27.02 3.79 -24.14
C ALA A 252 27.83 3.17 -25.28
N GLY A 253 27.98 3.91 -26.37
CA GLY A 253 28.71 3.46 -27.57
C GLY A 253 27.99 2.41 -28.43
N LEU A 254 26.75 2.04 -28.09
CA LEU A 254 25.95 1.15 -28.93
C LEU A 254 25.26 1.91 -30.08
N SER A 255 24.89 1.17 -31.13
CA SER A 255 24.10 1.72 -32.24
C SER A 255 22.71 2.19 -31.77
N LYS A 256 22.11 3.16 -32.47
CA LYS A 256 20.72 3.62 -32.22
C LYS A 256 19.71 2.47 -32.18
N ARG A 257 19.88 1.46 -33.04
CA ARG A 257 19.02 0.26 -33.03
C ARG A 257 19.13 -0.50 -31.71
N ALA A 258 20.35 -0.69 -31.21
CA ALA A 258 20.58 -1.38 -29.94
C ALA A 258 20.03 -0.57 -28.75
N ILE A 259 20.21 0.76 -28.74
CA ILE A 259 19.60 1.64 -27.73
C ILE A 259 18.08 1.43 -27.70
N ASN A 260 17.42 1.54 -28.85
CA ASN A 260 15.97 1.34 -28.94
C ASN A 260 15.53 -0.06 -28.46
N THR A 261 16.32 -1.11 -28.75
CA THR A 261 16.03 -2.47 -28.28
C THR A 261 16.14 -2.60 -26.76
N VAL A 262 17.15 -1.97 -26.13
CA VAL A 262 17.30 -1.99 -24.67
C VAL A 262 16.15 -1.24 -24.01
N SER A 263 15.79 -0.05 -24.51
CA SER A 263 14.63 0.70 -24.01
C SER A 263 13.32 -0.07 -24.17
N ALA A 264 13.09 -0.73 -25.31
CA ALA A 264 11.90 -1.55 -25.52
C ALA A 264 11.81 -2.73 -24.53
N LEU A 265 12.93 -3.38 -24.22
CA LEU A 265 12.98 -4.45 -23.22
C LEU A 265 12.69 -3.92 -21.80
N ALA A 266 13.20 -2.74 -21.45
CA ALA A 266 12.93 -2.11 -20.17
C ALA A 266 11.48 -1.67 -20.01
N ASP A 267 10.91 -1.05 -21.05
CA ASP A 267 9.51 -0.64 -21.08
C ASP A 267 8.56 -1.85 -21.00
N ALA A 268 8.85 -2.91 -21.77
CA ALA A 268 8.13 -4.17 -21.68
C ALA A 268 8.26 -4.81 -20.29
N GLY A 269 9.45 -4.77 -19.69
CA GLY A 269 9.69 -5.21 -18.31
C GLY A 269 8.81 -4.50 -17.29
N ALA A 270 8.86 -3.16 -17.28
CA ALA A 270 8.06 -2.34 -16.38
C ALA A 270 6.56 -2.58 -16.57
N ALA A 271 6.09 -2.67 -17.82
CA ALA A 271 4.69 -2.97 -18.13
C ALA A 271 4.25 -4.36 -17.63
N GLN A 272 5.09 -5.39 -17.81
CA GLN A 272 4.79 -6.74 -17.32
C GLN A 272 4.80 -6.81 -15.79
N PHE A 273 5.74 -6.13 -15.12
CA PHE A 273 5.76 -6.06 -13.66
C PHE A 273 4.53 -5.35 -13.13
N ARG A 274 4.08 -4.26 -13.76
CA ARG A 274 2.83 -3.56 -13.42
C ARG A 274 1.61 -4.46 -13.59
N ALA A 275 1.53 -5.21 -14.70
CA ALA A 275 0.34 -5.98 -15.02
C ALA A 275 0.18 -7.25 -14.15
N ARG A 276 1.28 -7.91 -13.79
CA ARG A 276 1.25 -9.25 -13.19
C ARG A 276 1.94 -9.34 -11.82
N GLY A 277 2.71 -8.33 -11.45
CA GLY A 277 3.63 -8.33 -10.31
C GLY A 277 5.00 -8.92 -10.67
N TYR A 278 6.06 -8.35 -10.09
CA TYR A 278 7.45 -8.74 -10.38
C TYR A 278 7.72 -10.25 -10.26
N ARG A 279 7.18 -10.91 -9.22
CA ARG A 279 7.40 -12.36 -8.98
C ARG A 279 6.73 -13.24 -10.04
N SER A 280 5.58 -12.82 -10.57
CA SER A 280 4.82 -13.58 -11.56
C SER A 280 5.31 -13.38 -13.00
N THR A 281 6.11 -12.34 -13.27
CA THR A 281 6.67 -12.07 -14.59
C THR A 281 7.88 -12.97 -14.90
N SER A 282 7.91 -13.56 -16.09
CA SER A 282 9.05 -14.31 -16.64
C SER A 282 9.80 -13.50 -17.70
N VAL A 283 11.00 -13.96 -18.08
CA VAL A 283 11.74 -13.37 -19.22
C VAL A 283 10.98 -13.58 -20.53
N ASP A 284 10.24 -14.68 -20.67
CA ASP A 284 9.45 -14.96 -21.86
C ASP A 284 8.33 -13.94 -22.06
N ASP A 285 7.65 -13.57 -20.98
CA ASP A 285 6.61 -12.52 -21.01
C ASP A 285 7.18 -11.17 -21.49
N ILE A 286 8.40 -10.84 -21.07
CA ILE A 286 9.06 -9.58 -21.39
C ILE A 286 9.46 -9.54 -22.88
N VAL A 287 10.06 -10.62 -23.38
CA VAL A 287 10.51 -10.65 -24.78
C VAL A 287 9.35 -10.79 -25.76
N GLU A 288 8.27 -11.46 -25.36
CA GLU A 288 7.01 -11.47 -26.10
C GLU A 288 6.42 -10.06 -26.19
N ALA A 289 6.33 -9.35 -25.06
CA ALA A 289 5.80 -7.98 -25.03
C ALA A 289 6.69 -6.97 -25.79
N ALA A 290 8.01 -7.19 -25.81
CA ALA A 290 8.95 -6.36 -26.56
C ALA A 290 9.08 -6.74 -28.05
N ASP A 291 8.41 -7.81 -28.51
CA ASP A 291 8.53 -8.36 -29.87
C ASP A 291 9.98 -8.66 -30.28
N VAL A 292 10.73 -9.34 -29.41
CA VAL A 292 12.11 -9.76 -29.67
C VAL A 292 12.36 -11.22 -29.32
N ALA A 293 13.38 -11.82 -29.93
CA ALA A 293 13.82 -13.16 -29.57
C ALA A 293 14.41 -13.21 -28.15
N ARG A 294 14.23 -14.34 -27.45
CA ARG A 294 14.81 -14.57 -26.11
C ARG A 294 16.32 -14.33 -26.04
N GLY A 295 17.06 -14.69 -27.09
CA GLY A 295 18.51 -14.43 -27.16
C GLY A 295 18.87 -12.93 -27.17
N THR A 296 17.97 -12.07 -27.64
CA THR A 296 18.14 -10.61 -27.61
C THR A 296 18.11 -10.08 -26.19
N PHE A 297 17.28 -10.63 -25.31
CA PHE A 297 17.27 -10.26 -23.89
C PHE A 297 18.63 -10.53 -23.25
N TYR A 298 19.13 -11.77 -23.36
CA TYR A 298 20.38 -12.19 -22.74
C TYR A 298 21.63 -11.52 -23.33
N LYS A 299 21.50 -10.85 -24.47
CA LYS A 299 22.55 -9.98 -25.00
C LYS A 299 22.73 -8.71 -24.16
N TYR A 300 21.65 -8.21 -23.55
CA TYR A 300 21.62 -6.94 -22.85
C TYR A 300 21.43 -7.08 -21.34
N PHE A 301 20.70 -8.10 -20.88
CA PHE A 301 20.41 -8.31 -19.47
C PHE A 301 20.71 -9.75 -19.07
N SER A 302 21.39 -9.98 -17.94
CA SER A 302 21.73 -11.34 -17.50
C SER A 302 20.50 -12.15 -17.08
N ASP A 303 19.54 -11.47 -16.46
CA ASP A 303 18.31 -12.03 -15.92
C ASP A 303 17.29 -10.91 -15.64
N LYS A 304 16.14 -11.29 -15.05
CA LYS A 304 15.06 -10.38 -14.67
C LYS A 304 15.45 -9.40 -13.54
N GLN A 305 16.36 -9.79 -12.64
CA GLN A 305 16.85 -8.93 -11.57
C GLN A 305 17.77 -7.83 -12.13
N ASP A 306 18.62 -8.16 -13.10
CA ASP A 306 19.46 -7.18 -13.82
C ASP A 306 18.60 -6.13 -14.56
N LEU A 307 17.52 -6.57 -15.21
CA LEU A 307 16.54 -5.65 -15.80
C LEU A 307 15.87 -4.76 -14.73
N LEU A 308 15.41 -5.35 -13.61
CA LEU A 308 14.78 -4.59 -12.52
C LEU A 308 15.75 -3.56 -11.92
N ALA A 309 17.04 -3.90 -11.78
CA ALA A 309 18.06 -2.97 -11.31
C ALA A 309 18.26 -1.81 -12.29
N ALA A 310 18.33 -2.07 -13.60
CA ALA A 310 18.46 -1.03 -14.61
C ALA A 310 17.27 -0.06 -14.61
N VAL A 311 16.04 -0.59 -14.58
CA VAL A 311 14.82 0.21 -14.49
C VAL A 311 14.73 0.94 -13.13
N GLY A 312 15.14 0.29 -12.05
CA GLY A 312 15.24 0.88 -10.71
C GLY A 312 16.15 2.09 -10.68
N THR A 313 17.28 2.06 -11.40
CA THR A 313 18.18 3.21 -11.52
C THR A 313 17.50 4.41 -12.20
N GLU A 314 16.71 4.19 -13.25
CA GLU A 314 15.94 5.27 -13.89
C GLU A 314 14.88 5.86 -12.95
N ILE A 315 14.17 4.99 -12.23
CA ILE A 315 13.18 5.38 -11.21
C ILE A 315 13.84 6.20 -10.10
N TYR A 316 15.05 5.80 -9.66
CA TYR A 316 15.80 6.50 -8.63
C TYR A 316 16.20 7.92 -9.05
N GLU A 317 16.75 8.08 -10.26
CA GLU A 317 17.15 9.39 -10.78
C GLU A 317 15.95 10.33 -10.97
N ALA A 318 14.86 9.82 -11.54
CA ALA A 318 13.61 10.56 -11.65
C ALA A 318 13.03 10.92 -10.26
N GLY A 319 13.04 9.96 -9.34
CA GLY A 319 12.58 10.12 -7.96
C GLY A 319 13.30 11.24 -7.21
N LYS A 320 14.63 11.34 -7.33
CA LYS A 320 15.41 12.46 -6.77
C LYS A 320 14.94 13.81 -7.30
N THR A 321 14.61 13.88 -8.59
CA THR A 321 14.10 15.11 -9.21
C THR A 321 12.71 15.46 -8.70
N PHE A 322 11.81 14.48 -8.56
CA PHE A 322 10.50 14.70 -7.94
C PHE A 322 10.61 15.18 -6.48
N ALA A 323 11.49 14.56 -5.69
CA ALA A 323 11.73 14.89 -4.30
C ALA A 323 12.27 16.32 -4.12
N ALA A 324 13.21 16.73 -4.98
CA ALA A 324 13.72 18.11 -4.98
C ALA A 324 12.62 19.11 -5.37
N ARG A 325 11.85 18.81 -6.42
CA ARG A 325 10.79 19.71 -6.91
C ARG A 325 9.66 19.89 -5.90
N ILE A 326 9.18 18.82 -5.27
CA ILE A 326 8.05 18.95 -4.33
C ILE A 326 8.41 19.81 -3.12
N ALA A 327 9.66 19.74 -2.63
CA ALA A 327 10.12 20.53 -1.48
C ALA A 327 9.98 22.05 -1.67
N ASP A 328 10.00 22.50 -2.93
CA ASP A 328 9.90 23.91 -3.32
C ASP A 328 8.49 24.30 -3.77
N VAL A 329 7.56 23.36 -3.89
CA VAL A 329 6.16 23.66 -4.20
C VAL A 329 5.51 24.38 -3.03
N ASP A 330 4.86 25.51 -3.30
CA ASP A 330 3.89 26.08 -2.37
C ASP A 330 2.52 25.41 -2.62
N PRO A 331 1.97 24.69 -1.62
CA PRO A 331 0.72 23.95 -1.80
C PRO A 331 -0.53 24.83 -1.94
N LEU A 332 -0.41 26.13 -1.65
CA LEU A 332 -1.53 27.10 -1.70
C LEU A 332 -1.39 28.14 -2.79
N ASP A 333 -0.37 28.04 -3.65
CA ASP A 333 -0.23 28.95 -4.77
C ASP A 333 -1.40 28.79 -5.76
N GLU A 334 -1.82 29.92 -6.34
CA GLU A 334 -2.84 29.96 -7.38
C GLU A 334 -2.37 29.30 -8.68
N GLU A 335 -1.05 29.23 -8.89
CA GLU A 335 -0.46 28.51 -10.02
C GLU A 335 -0.55 26.99 -9.82
N PRO A 336 -0.76 26.19 -10.89
CA PRO A 336 -1.02 24.76 -10.80
C PRO A 336 0.24 23.94 -10.50
N ALA A 337 1.22 24.45 -9.75
CA ALA A 337 2.50 23.79 -9.49
C ALA A 337 2.31 22.43 -8.80
N LEU A 338 1.50 22.38 -7.74
CA LEU A 338 1.17 21.12 -7.06
C LEU A 338 0.36 20.19 -7.96
N ARG A 339 -0.64 20.72 -8.69
CA ARG A 339 -1.46 19.91 -9.62
C ARG A 339 -0.60 19.27 -10.71
N ASN A 340 0.28 20.04 -11.33
CA ASN A 340 1.20 19.57 -12.36
C ASN A 340 2.21 18.55 -11.81
N TRP A 341 2.71 18.79 -10.59
CA TRP A 341 3.56 17.82 -9.90
C TRP A 341 2.82 16.50 -9.68
N LEU A 342 1.58 16.55 -9.18
CA LEU A 342 0.74 15.37 -8.94
C LEU A 342 0.44 14.62 -10.23
N ALA A 343 0.01 15.30 -11.29
CA ALA A 343 -0.28 14.67 -12.57
C ALA A 343 0.95 13.93 -13.13
N THR A 344 2.12 14.59 -13.12
CA THR A 344 3.37 13.98 -13.58
C THR A 344 3.79 12.81 -12.68
N TYR A 345 3.60 12.92 -11.36
CA TYR A 345 3.98 11.88 -10.42
C TYR A 345 3.05 10.66 -10.48
N VAL A 346 1.74 10.87 -10.66
CA VAL A 346 0.75 9.79 -10.83
C VAL A 346 1.07 9.00 -12.09
N GLU A 347 1.32 9.67 -13.22
CA GLU A 347 1.72 8.99 -14.46
C GLU A 347 3.03 8.20 -14.29
N PHE A 348 4.03 8.80 -13.64
CA PHE A 348 5.29 8.15 -13.34
C PHE A 348 5.11 6.91 -12.44
N TYR A 349 4.38 7.05 -11.34
CA TYR A 349 4.11 5.96 -10.41
C TYR A 349 3.30 4.86 -11.09
N ASP A 350 2.32 5.23 -11.91
CA ASP A 350 1.51 4.29 -12.68
C ASP A 350 2.41 3.40 -13.55
N ARG A 351 3.24 4.02 -14.40
CA ARG A 351 4.19 3.33 -15.29
C ARG A 351 5.11 2.36 -14.55
N TYR A 352 5.59 2.73 -13.37
CA TYR A 352 6.63 1.99 -12.66
C TYR A 352 6.15 1.27 -11.39
N SER A 353 4.85 1.27 -11.10
CA SER A 353 4.26 0.70 -9.88
C SER A 353 4.72 -0.73 -9.61
N GLY A 354 4.71 -1.61 -10.62
CA GLY A 354 5.20 -2.98 -10.45
C GLY A 354 6.69 -3.12 -10.12
N CYS A 355 7.52 -2.17 -10.56
CA CYS A 355 8.92 -2.08 -10.12
C CYS A 355 8.98 -1.57 -8.67
N ILE A 356 8.25 -0.50 -8.36
CA ILE A 356 8.25 0.14 -7.04
C ILE A 356 7.76 -0.81 -5.96
N ASP A 357 6.68 -1.55 -6.24
CA ASP A 357 6.13 -2.58 -5.38
C ASP A 357 7.13 -3.72 -5.17
N ALA A 358 8.08 -3.94 -6.09
CA ALA A 358 9.09 -4.98 -5.93
C ALA A 358 9.92 -4.79 -4.65
N TRP A 359 10.40 -3.56 -4.39
CA TRP A 359 11.10 -3.22 -3.14
C TRP A 359 10.16 -2.74 -2.03
N ALA A 360 9.06 -2.06 -2.36
CA ALA A 360 8.11 -1.56 -1.36
C ALA A 360 7.31 -2.68 -0.70
N GLU A 361 7.16 -3.85 -1.31
CA GLU A 361 6.44 -4.99 -0.73
C GLU A 361 7.38 -6.15 -0.37
N GLY A 362 8.70 -5.95 -0.48
CA GLY A 362 9.70 -6.96 -0.12
C GLY A 362 9.66 -8.19 -1.02
N THR A 363 9.29 -8.03 -2.29
CA THR A 363 9.20 -9.15 -3.24
C THR A 363 10.52 -9.43 -3.97
N THR A 364 11.52 -8.57 -3.78
CA THR A 364 12.92 -8.76 -4.17
C THR A 364 13.85 -8.66 -2.95
N ASP A 365 14.92 -9.44 -2.95
CA ASP A 365 16.00 -9.45 -1.95
C ASP A 365 17.32 -8.87 -2.51
N GLN A 366 17.32 -8.39 -3.75
CA GLN A 366 18.50 -7.83 -4.40
C GLN A 366 18.95 -6.54 -3.68
N PRO A 367 20.15 -6.51 -3.06
CA PRO A 367 20.55 -5.41 -2.19
C PRO A 367 20.52 -4.03 -2.85
N THR A 368 20.97 -3.94 -4.11
CA THR A 368 21.00 -2.67 -4.84
C THR A 368 19.60 -2.12 -5.12
N VAL A 369 18.65 -2.98 -5.49
CA VAL A 369 17.27 -2.56 -5.75
C VAL A 369 16.58 -2.14 -4.46
N VAL A 370 16.82 -2.86 -3.37
CA VAL A 370 16.34 -2.47 -2.04
C VAL A 370 16.91 -1.11 -1.63
N ALA A 371 18.22 -0.90 -1.79
CA ALA A 371 18.88 0.37 -1.46
C ALA A 371 18.38 1.55 -2.32
N ILE A 372 18.14 1.33 -3.62
CA ILE A 372 17.47 2.28 -4.53
C ILE A 372 16.11 2.69 -3.96
N GLY A 373 15.29 1.70 -3.61
CA GLY A 373 13.96 1.92 -3.10
C GLY A 373 13.94 2.66 -1.77
N GLU A 374 14.76 2.22 -0.81
CA GLU A 374 14.85 2.80 0.52
C GLU A 374 15.36 4.24 0.48
N ASN A 375 16.49 4.49 -0.18
CA ASN A 375 17.03 5.85 -0.27
C ASN A 375 16.06 6.79 -1.01
N GLY A 376 15.61 6.40 -2.20
CA GLY A 376 14.74 7.24 -3.03
C GLY A 376 13.42 7.59 -2.33
N GLN A 377 12.86 6.64 -1.57
CA GLN A 377 11.65 6.88 -0.80
C GLN A 377 11.88 7.86 0.35
N VAL A 378 12.98 7.75 1.09
CA VAL A 378 13.27 8.70 2.18
C VAL A 378 13.48 10.11 1.64
N LEU A 379 14.13 10.26 0.49
CA LEU A 379 14.27 11.58 -0.15
C LEU A 379 12.91 12.17 -0.54
N MET A 380 12.00 11.35 -1.11
CA MET A 380 10.64 11.78 -1.43
C MET A 380 9.87 12.22 -0.18
N ASP A 381 9.93 11.43 0.90
CA ASP A 381 9.21 11.71 2.15
C ASP A 381 9.76 12.97 2.83
N ILE A 382 11.08 13.23 2.78
CA ILE A 382 11.69 14.50 3.22
C ILE A 382 11.19 15.67 2.38
N GLY A 383 11.17 15.54 1.05
CA GLY A 383 10.68 16.60 0.16
C GLY A 383 9.21 16.94 0.43
N ALA A 384 8.38 15.91 0.57
CA ALA A 384 6.97 16.04 0.94
C ALA A 384 6.78 16.72 2.30
N ALA A 385 7.53 16.30 3.32
CA ALA A 385 7.47 16.90 4.64
C ALA A 385 7.86 18.39 4.61
N ARG A 386 8.93 18.74 3.85
CA ARG A 386 9.35 20.12 3.64
C ARG A 386 8.26 20.97 3.01
N MET A 387 7.57 20.46 1.98
CA MET A 387 6.44 21.13 1.34
C MET A 387 5.31 21.39 2.34
N LEU A 388 4.94 20.38 3.13
CA LEU A 388 3.82 20.44 4.07
C LEU A 388 4.05 21.45 5.21
N ILE A 389 5.30 21.66 5.64
CA ILE A 389 5.61 22.63 6.70
C ILE A 389 5.82 24.07 6.21
N ARG A 390 5.83 24.33 4.89
CA ARG A 390 6.04 25.69 4.35
C ARG A 390 4.92 26.65 4.72
N ARG A 391 3.69 26.15 4.78
CA ARG A 391 2.49 26.91 5.12
C ARG A 391 1.91 26.36 6.41
N ARG A 392 1.46 27.25 7.31
CA ARG A 392 0.74 26.83 8.51
C ARG A 392 -0.69 26.45 8.13
N GLY A 393 -1.02 25.19 8.34
CA GLY A 393 -2.39 24.68 8.28
C GLY A 393 -3.20 24.98 9.54
N PRO A 394 -4.45 24.49 9.63
CA PRO A 394 -5.32 24.66 10.80
C PRO A 394 -4.84 23.84 12.02
N TYR A 395 -3.95 22.88 11.83
CA TYR A 395 -3.43 22.00 12.88
C TYR A 395 -1.91 21.81 12.75
N PRO A 396 -1.15 21.81 13.86
CA PRO A 396 0.29 21.53 13.85
C PRO A 396 0.58 20.03 13.73
N PHE A 397 0.40 19.50 12.52
CA PHE A 397 0.64 18.08 12.23
C PHE A 397 2.08 17.65 12.56
N ASP A 398 2.25 16.37 12.91
CA ASP A 398 3.55 15.72 12.81
C ASP A 398 3.96 15.68 11.32
N PRO A 399 5.07 16.34 10.92
CA PRO A 399 5.44 16.48 9.52
C PRO A 399 5.84 15.16 8.87
N ILE A 400 6.37 14.21 9.65
CA ILE A 400 6.72 12.87 9.17
C ILE A 400 5.44 12.11 8.84
N VAL A 401 4.49 12.07 9.77
CA VAL A 401 3.23 11.35 9.52
C VAL A 401 2.42 12.03 8.41
N ALA A 402 2.43 13.36 8.34
CA ALA A 402 1.79 14.10 7.25
C ALA A 402 2.39 13.72 5.88
N ALA A 403 3.72 13.58 5.77
CA ALA A 403 4.36 13.08 4.55
C ALA A 403 3.98 11.64 4.22
N LEU A 404 3.83 10.76 5.23
CA LEU A 404 3.36 9.39 5.02
C LEU A 404 1.91 9.34 4.53
N ILE A 405 1.04 10.24 5.01
CA ILE A 405 -0.33 10.39 4.51
C ILE A 405 -0.30 10.87 3.06
N LEU A 406 0.53 11.87 2.73
CA LEU A 406 0.68 12.33 1.35
C LEU A 406 1.18 11.21 0.43
N ARG A 407 2.20 10.47 0.85
CA ARG A 407 2.69 9.28 0.15
C ARG A 407 1.56 8.26 -0.06
N ALA A 408 0.78 7.97 0.97
CA ALA A 408 -0.35 7.05 0.87
C ALA A 408 -1.42 7.56 -0.12
N LEU A 409 -1.73 8.86 -0.11
CA LEU A 409 -2.62 9.50 -1.08
C LEU A 409 -2.13 9.24 -2.51
N VAL A 410 -0.90 9.67 -2.82
CA VAL A 410 -0.41 9.67 -4.21
C VAL A 410 -0.07 8.28 -4.75
N THR A 411 0.17 7.29 -3.88
CA THR A 411 0.53 5.92 -4.30
C THR A 411 -0.65 4.95 -4.26
N ARG A 412 -1.59 5.11 -3.32
CA ARG A 412 -2.68 4.14 -3.13
C ARG A 412 -4.02 4.59 -3.68
N VAL A 413 -4.35 5.89 -3.64
CA VAL A 413 -5.64 6.40 -4.14
C VAL A 413 -5.80 6.18 -5.64
N PRO A 414 -4.80 6.48 -6.51
CA PRO A 414 -4.93 6.20 -7.94
C PRO A 414 -5.26 4.74 -8.24
N GLN A 415 -4.56 3.80 -7.58
CA GLN A 415 -4.80 2.37 -7.74
C GLN A 415 -6.19 1.97 -7.21
N ALA A 416 -6.61 2.51 -6.06
CA ALA A 416 -7.92 2.18 -5.48
C ALA A 416 -9.08 2.72 -6.33
N ALA A 417 -8.88 3.86 -7.00
CA ALA A 417 -9.87 4.47 -7.87
C ALA A 417 -10.19 3.59 -9.10
N LEU A 418 -9.23 2.78 -9.57
CA LEU A 418 -9.45 1.80 -10.63
C LEU A 418 -10.38 0.63 -10.22
N ASP A 419 -10.48 0.35 -8.91
CA ASP A 419 -11.31 -0.74 -8.37
C ASP A 419 -12.76 -0.32 -8.07
N LEU A 420 -13.05 0.98 -8.20
CA LEU A 420 -14.41 1.52 -8.06
C LEU A 420 -15.35 0.94 -9.13
N PRO A 421 -16.66 0.86 -8.87
CA PRO A 421 -17.63 0.41 -9.87
C PRO A 421 -17.57 1.25 -11.15
N GLU A 422 -17.35 2.55 -10.99
CA GLU A 422 -17.06 3.50 -12.07
C GLU A 422 -15.63 4.03 -11.85
N PRO A 423 -14.63 3.50 -12.58
CA PRO A 423 -13.25 3.96 -12.47
C PRO A 423 -13.12 5.44 -12.81
N MET A 424 -12.33 6.16 -12.01
CA MET A 424 -12.04 7.58 -12.23
C MET A 424 -11.01 7.76 -13.35
N SER A 425 -11.11 8.88 -14.08
CA SER A 425 -10.03 9.29 -15.00
C SER A 425 -8.80 9.79 -14.24
N ASP A 426 -7.65 9.86 -14.90
CA ASP A 426 -6.42 10.38 -14.29
C ASP A 426 -6.58 11.84 -13.81
N ASP A 427 -7.30 12.67 -14.58
CA ASP A 427 -7.60 14.05 -14.19
C ASP A 427 -8.50 14.10 -12.94
N ASP A 428 -9.54 13.26 -12.88
CA ASP A 428 -10.42 13.18 -11.71
C ASP A 428 -9.66 12.72 -10.45
N VAL A 429 -8.71 11.79 -10.63
CA VAL A 429 -7.83 11.33 -9.53
C VAL A 429 -6.94 12.48 -9.06
N VAL A 430 -6.33 13.24 -9.97
CA VAL A 430 -5.50 14.40 -9.61
C VAL A 430 -6.34 15.46 -8.88
N ASP A 431 -7.56 15.73 -9.33
CA ASP A 431 -8.45 16.69 -8.68
C ASP A 431 -8.91 16.20 -7.29
N LEU A 432 -9.15 14.90 -7.13
CA LEU A 432 -9.42 14.28 -5.83
C LEU A 432 -8.22 14.43 -4.88
N LEU A 433 -6.99 14.16 -5.36
CA LEU A 433 -5.76 14.33 -4.58
C LEU A 433 -5.58 15.78 -4.14
N MET A 434 -5.77 16.75 -5.06
CA MET A 434 -5.74 18.18 -4.75
C MET A 434 -6.78 18.54 -3.69
N SER A 435 -8.01 18.04 -3.82
CA SER A 435 -9.07 18.29 -2.83
C SER A 435 -8.71 17.74 -1.45
N CYS A 436 -8.21 16.50 -1.38
CA CYS A 436 -7.80 15.86 -0.13
C CYS A 436 -6.64 16.61 0.54
N ILE A 437 -5.63 17.01 -0.23
CA ILE A 437 -4.46 17.74 0.28
C ILE A 437 -4.88 19.13 0.77
N SER A 438 -5.64 19.87 -0.05
CA SER A 438 -6.10 21.22 0.28
C SER A 438 -6.96 21.20 1.54
N ARG A 439 -8.00 20.36 1.59
CA ARG A 439 -8.88 20.28 2.76
C ARG A 439 -8.17 19.71 3.99
N GLY A 440 -7.47 18.59 3.84
CA GLY A 440 -6.92 17.81 4.94
C GLY A 440 -5.69 18.43 5.61
N PHE A 441 -4.85 19.18 4.89
CA PHE A 441 -3.65 19.81 5.46
C PHE A 441 -3.76 21.33 5.60
N PHE A 442 -4.52 22.00 4.73
CA PHE A 442 -4.48 23.46 4.60
C PHE A 442 -5.84 24.16 4.68
N GLY A 443 -6.94 23.40 4.83
CA GLY A 443 -8.29 23.94 4.86
C GLY A 443 -8.47 24.94 6.00
N ARG A 444 -9.19 26.04 5.75
CA ARG A 444 -9.57 26.96 6.82
C ARG A 444 -10.65 26.32 7.68
N ALA A 445 -10.33 26.06 8.94
CA ALA A 445 -11.33 25.71 9.95
C ALA A 445 -12.23 26.94 10.18
N GLY A 446 -13.38 26.98 9.49
CA GLY A 446 -14.38 28.05 9.56
C GLY A 446 -13.94 29.36 8.89
N SER A 447 -14.41 29.60 7.67
CA SER A 447 -14.65 30.97 7.20
C SER A 447 -16.14 31.12 6.95
N ASP A 448 -16.77 31.99 7.74
CA ASP A 448 -18.17 32.39 7.62
C ASP A 448 -18.55 32.70 6.17
N SER A 449 -19.65 32.08 5.72
CA SER A 449 -20.47 32.57 4.62
C SER A 449 -21.88 32.81 5.13
#